data_AF-A0AAJ0PY91-F1
#
_entry.id   AF-A0AAJ0PY91-F1
#
_cell.length_a   1.000
_cell.length_b   1.000
_cell.length_c   1.000
_cell.angle_alpha   90.00
_cell.angle_beta   90.00
_cell.angle_gamma   90.00
#
_symmetry.space_group_name_H-M   'P 1'
#
loop_
_entity.id
_entity.type
_entity.pdbx_description
1 polymer ?
#
loop_
_entity_poly.entity_id
_entity_poly.type
_entity_poly.pdbx_seq_one_letter_code
_entity_poly.pdbx_strand_id
1 'polypeptide(L)'
;MYTDASLRHLLANIGGVLVRGWLCMWPSTAGFWRATVGRLLGAGASSWLLGAPHSVHIGASGLIFGYAGYLVARGLYTRRILSVLVAMFVVWCHGMSLLYGVLPLTPGVSWQGHLGGAIGGLLMARASRHSRS
;
A
#
# COMPACT_ATOMS: atom_id res chain seq x y z
N MET A 1 -12.08 -2.89 18.24
CA MET A 1 -11.13 -3.88 17.69
C MET A 1 -11.11 -3.72 16.16
N TYR A 2 -10.03 -3.21 15.57
CA TYR A 2 -9.89 -2.99 14.11
C TYR A 2 -9.04 -4.11 13.51
N THR A 3 -9.53 -5.35 13.56
CA THR A 3 -8.71 -6.52 13.20
C THR A 3 -9.18 -7.14 11.89
N ASP A 4 -8.36 -6.99 10.85
CA ASP A 4 -8.43 -7.77 9.60
C ASP A 4 -7.77 -9.17 9.76
N ALA A 5 -7.54 -9.62 11.00
CA ALA A 5 -6.79 -10.81 11.35
C ALA A 5 -7.57 -12.13 11.17
N SER A 6 -8.81 -12.09 10.68
CA SER A 6 -9.56 -13.33 10.44
C SER A 6 -8.95 -14.10 9.27
N LEU A 7 -8.95 -15.42 9.36
CA LEU A 7 -8.43 -16.29 8.30
C LEU A 7 -9.09 -16.00 6.95
N ARG A 8 -10.39 -15.75 6.94
CA ARG A 8 -11.15 -15.37 5.73
C ARG A 8 -10.65 -14.06 5.13
N HIS A 9 -10.39 -13.04 5.95
CA HIS A 9 -9.82 -11.77 5.48
C HIS A 9 -8.40 -11.97 4.95
N LEU A 10 -7.56 -12.77 5.61
CA LEU A 10 -6.22 -13.09 5.10
C LEU A 10 -6.27 -13.79 3.73
N LEU A 11 -7.09 -14.83 3.59
CA LEU A 11 -7.26 -15.58 2.35
C LEU A 11 -7.76 -14.69 1.20
N ALA A 12 -8.72 -13.79 1.47
CA ALA A 12 -9.22 -12.84 0.48
C ALA A 12 -8.15 -11.84 0.00
N ASN A 13 -7.14 -11.54 0.83
CA ASN A 13 -6.10 -10.58 0.50
C ASN A 13 -4.84 -11.22 -0.12
N ILE A 14 -4.63 -12.53 0.03
CA ILE A 14 -3.41 -13.22 -0.45
C ILE A 14 -3.13 -12.95 -1.92
N GLY A 15 -4.12 -13.15 -2.80
CA GLY A 15 -3.92 -12.95 -4.25
C GLY A 15 -3.51 -11.51 -4.56
N GLY A 16 -4.17 -10.55 -3.91
CA GLY A 16 -3.87 -9.14 -4.04
C GLY A 16 -2.47 -8.74 -3.53
N VAL A 17 -2.03 -9.31 -2.41
CA VAL A 17 -0.70 -9.07 -1.84
C VAL A 17 0.38 -9.68 -2.74
N LEU A 18 0.20 -10.92 -3.18
CA LEU A 18 1.16 -11.62 -4.03
C LEU A 18 1.35 -10.93 -5.38
N VAL A 19 0.26 -10.59 -6.07
CA VAL A 19 0.34 -9.92 -7.38
C VAL A 19 1.04 -8.58 -7.26
N ARG A 20 0.63 -7.73 -6.30
CA ARG A 20 1.24 -6.40 -6.15
C ARG A 20 2.67 -6.47 -5.63
N GLY A 21 2.97 -7.41 -4.72
CA GLY A 21 4.32 -7.66 -4.23
C GLY A 21 5.26 -8.06 -5.35
N TRP A 22 4.84 -9.00 -6.22
CA TRP A 22 5.59 -9.40 -7.40
C TRP A 22 5.80 -8.23 -8.38
N LEU A 23 4.76 -7.44 -8.66
CA LEU A 23 4.88 -6.24 -9.50
C LEU A 23 5.88 -5.21 -8.94
N CYS A 24 6.00 -5.09 -7.61
CA CYS A 24 6.98 -4.22 -6.99
C CYS A 24 8.43 -4.68 -7.22
N MET A 25 8.67 -5.98 -7.47
CA MET A 25 10.01 -6.54 -7.71
C MET A 25 10.55 -6.22 -9.10
N TRP A 26 9.74 -5.75 -10.05
CA TRP A 26 10.25 -5.43 -11.38
C TRP A 26 10.92 -4.05 -11.41
N PRO A 27 12.06 -3.80 -12.08
CA PRO A 27 12.99 -4.77 -12.66
C PRO A 27 14.00 -5.33 -11.64
N SER A 28 13.97 -4.87 -10.38
CA SER A 28 14.80 -5.42 -9.30
C SER A 28 14.03 -5.50 -7.99
N THR A 29 14.36 -6.51 -7.17
CA THR A 29 13.70 -6.81 -5.89
C THR A 29 13.76 -5.65 -4.89
N ALA A 30 14.67 -4.67 -5.10
CA ALA A 30 14.73 -3.44 -4.32
C ALA A 30 13.39 -2.71 -4.27
N GLY A 31 12.58 -2.73 -5.34
CA GLY A 31 11.28 -2.06 -5.35
C GLY A 31 10.29 -2.66 -4.36
N PHE A 32 10.30 -3.98 -4.20
CA PHE A 32 9.50 -4.68 -3.18
C PHE A 32 9.89 -4.24 -1.77
N TRP A 33 11.19 -4.28 -1.44
CA TRP A 33 11.64 -3.89 -0.11
C TRP A 33 11.36 -2.43 0.21
N ARG A 34 11.55 -1.53 -0.76
CA ARG A 34 11.22 -0.12 -0.60
C ARG A 34 9.73 0.08 -0.34
N ALA A 35 8.86 -0.61 -1.08
CA ALA A 35 7.43 -0.55 -0.85
C ALA A 35 7.03 -1.10 0.53
N THR A 36 7.61 -2.24 0.94
CA THR A 36 7.38 -2.86 2.26
C THR A 36 7.83 -1.96 3.40
N VAL A 37 9.06 -1.43 3.35
CA VAL A 37 9.58 -0.52 4.37
C VAL A 37 8.76 0.76 4.43
N GLY A 38 8.48 1.38 3.28
CA GLY A 38 7.64 2.57 3.21
C GLY A 38 6.27 2.33 3.82
N ARG A 39 5.65 1.19 3.49
CA ARG A 39 4.38 0.78 4.08
C ARG A 39 4.44 0.67 5.60
N LEU A 40 5.44 -0.04 6.14
CA LEU A 40 5.57 -0.28 7.58
C LEU A 40 5.77 1.03 8.35
N LEU A 41 6.71 1.87 7.89
CA LEU A 41 7.00 3.16 8.52
C LEU A 41 5.79 4.10 8.43
N GLY A 42 5.16 4.16 7.25
CA GLY A 42 3.96 4.96 7.04
C GLY A 42 2.80 4.50 7.92
N ALA A 43 2.59 3.18 8.06
CA ALA A 43 1.60 2.60 8.98
C ALA A 43 1.84 3.06 10.41
N GLY A 44 3.07 2.84 10.89
CA GLY A 44 3.44 3.08 12.27
C GLY A 44 3.25 4.55 12.61
N ALA A 45 3.76 5.44 11.75
CA ALA A 45 3.60 6.88 11.92
C ALA A 45 2.12 7.31 11.93
N SER A 46 1.32 6.86 10.95
CA SER A 46 -0.10 7.23 10.91
C SER A 46 -0.90 6.68 12.09
N SER A 47 -0.61 5.44 12.51
CA SER A 47 -1.30 4.82 13.64
C SER A 47 -0.90 5.49 14.96
N TRP A 48 0.33 5.97 15.09
CA TRP A 48 0.76 6.72 16.28
C TRP A 48 0.12 8.11 16.35
N LEU A 49 -0.04 8.79 15.22
CA LEU A 49 -0.59 10.15 15.16
C LEU A 49 -2.12 10.19 15.16
N LEU A 50 -2.79 9.19 14.57
CA LEU A 50 -4.23 9.21 14.26
C LEU A 50 -5.00 8.01 14.86
N GLY A 51 -4.30 7.06 15.48
CA GLY A 51 -4.91 5.90 16.12
C GLY A 51 -5.60 6.28 17.43
N ALA A 52 -6.75 5.66 17.70
CA ALA A 52 -7.41 5.82 18.98
C ALA A 52 -6.61 5.11 20.10
N PRO A 53 -6.66 5.58 21.36
CA PRO A 53 -6.06 4.85 22.46
C PRO A 53 -6.57 3.40 22.51
N HIS A 54 -5.66 2.47 22.80
CA HIS A 54 -5.94 1.02 22.86
C HIS A 54 -6.51 0.41 21.57
N SER A 55 -6.30 1.04 20.40
CA SER A 55 -6.63 0.42 19.11
C SER A 55 -5.46 -0.43 18.58
N VAL A 56 -5.81 -1.59 18.03
CA VAL A 56 -4.87 -2.49 17.35
C VAL A 56 -5.18 -2.44 15.86
N HIS A 57 -4.16 -2.13 15.06
CA HIS A 57 -4.25 -1.93 13.62
C HIS A 57 -3.41 -2.99 12.89
N ILE A 58 -3.94 -4.21 12.76
CA ILE A 58 -3.22 -5.36 12.16
C ILE A 58 -4.03 -5.93 10.99
N GLY A 59 -3.37 -6.11 9.83
CA GLY A 59 -4.02 -6.63 8.63
C GLY A 59 -3.13 -6.77 7.39
N ALA A 60 -3.36 -7.81 6.58
CA ALA A 60 -2.71 -8.00 5.29
C ALA A 60 -3.14 -6.95 4.24
N SER A 61 -4.35 -6.42 4.38
CA SER A 61 -4.88 -5.27 3.63
C SER A 61 -3.88 -4.11 3.60
N GLY A 62 -3.21 -3.82 4.72
CA GLY A 62 -2.16 -2.82 4.79
C GLY A 62 -1.09 -2.97 3.69
N LEU A 63 -0.62 -4.18 3.41
CA LEU A 63 0.39 -4.42 2.37
C LEU A 63 -0.15 -4.03 0.99
N ILE A 64 -1.43 -4.29 0.72
CA ILE A 64 -2.10 -3.88 -0.53
C ILE A 64 -2.03 -2.38 -0.72
N PHE A 65 -2.36 -1.59 0.31
CA PHE A 65 -2.31 -0.12 0.23
C PHE A 65 -0.90 0.40 0.03
N GLY A 66 0.08 -0.15 0.75
CA GLY A 66 1.48 0.20 0.59
C GLY A 66 2.02 -0.06 -0.81
N TYR A 67 1.78 -1.27 -1.33
CA TYR A 67 2.23 -1.65 -2.66
C TYR A 67 1.47 -0.89 -3.75
N ALA A 68 0.17 -0.66 -3.59
CA ALA A 68 -0.60 0.16 -4.52
C ALA A 68 -0.08 1.60 -4.57
N GLY A 69 0.14 2.23 -3.40
CA GLY A 69 0.74 3.56 -3.31
C GLY A 69 2.09 3.65 -4.01
N TYR A 70 2.97 2.66 -3.78
CA TYR A 70 4.27 2.57 -4.46
C TYR A 70 4.15 2.41 -5.98
N LEU A 71 3.33 1.46 -6.46
CA LEU A 71 3.17 1.16 -7.88
C LEU A 71 2.55 2.32 -8.67
N VAL A 72 1.49 2.92 -8.12
CA VAL A 72 0.83 4.08 -8.74
C VAL A 72 1.79 5.27 -8.80
N ALA A 73 2.43 5.61 -7.68
CA ALA A 73 3.41 6.70 -7.62
C ALA A 73 4.60 6.46 -8.56
N ARG A 74 5.07 5.22 -8.66
CA ARG A 74 6.14 4.86 -9.60
C ARG A 74 5.72 5.07 -11.06
N GLY A 75 4.50 4.70 -11.43
CA GLY A 75 3.97 4.99 -12.77
C GLY A 75 4.00 6.49 -13.08
N LEU A 76 3.53 7.31 -12.13
CA LEU A 76 3.51 8.76 -12.25
C LEU A 76 4.92 9.39 -12.32
N TYR A 77 5.86 8.93 -11.50
CA TYR A 77 7.18 9.54 -11.36
C TYR A 77 8.19 9.09 -12.41
N THR A 78 8.12 7.83 -12.85
CA THR A 78 9.06 7.29 -13.84
C THR A 78 8.60 7.52 -15.28
N ARG A 79 7.30 7.69 -15.51
CA ARG A 79 6.67 7.88 -16.83
C ARG A 79 7.07 6.84 -17.88
N ARG A 80 7.54 5.66 -17.46
CA ARG A 80 7.81 4.54 -18.35
C ARG A 80 6.49 3.85 -18.67
N ILE A 81 6.25 3.54 -19.95
CA ILE A 81 5.00 2.93 -20.45
C ILE A 81 4.58 1.75 -19.58
N LEU A 82 5.46 0.77 -19.33
CA LEU A 82 5.14 -0.39 -18.50
C LEU A 82 4.75 -0.03 -17.05
N SER A 83 5.41 0.96 -16.43
CA SER A 83 5.06 1.39 -15.07
C SER A 83 3.73 2.13 -15.02
N VAL A 84 3.39 2.88 -16.07
CA VAL A 84 2.07 3.52 -16.22
C VAL A 84 0.98 2.46 -16.41
N LEU A 85 1.21 1.46 -17.27
CA LEU A 85 0.26 0.37 -17.48
C LEU A 85 0.01 -0.43 -16.19
N VAL A 86 1.05 -0.70 -15.41
CA VAL A 86 0.91 -1.35 -14.10
C VAL A 86 0.12 -0.47 -13.13
N ALA A 87 0.37 0.84 -13.08
CA ALA A 87 -0.40 1.76 -12.25
C ALA A 87 -1.88 1.77 -12.65
N MET A 88 -2.16 1.84 -13.96
CA MET A 88 -3.52 1.78 -14.51
C MET A 88 -4.20 0.45 -14.16
N PHE A 89 -3.50 -0.68 -14.29
CA PHE A 89 -4.02 -2.00 -13.89
C PHE A 89 -4.40 -2.05 -12.41
N VAL A 90 -3.54 -1.53 -11.52
CA VAL A 90 -3.83 -1.49 -10.08
C VAL A 90 -5.07 -0.64 -9.77
N VAL A 91 -5.17 0.55 -10.37
CA VAL A 91 -6.32 1.46 -10.19
C VAL A 91 -7.58 0.89 -10.81
N TRP A 92 -7.49 0.25 -11.97
CA TRP A 92 -8.63 -0.39 -12.62
C TRP A 92 -9.21 -1.52 -11.77
N CYS A 93 -8.37 -2.43 -11.28
CA CYS A 93 -8.85 -3.60 -10.55
C CYS A 93 -9.38 -3.26 -9.15
N HIS A 94 -8.80 -2.25 -8.46
CA HIS A 94 -9.09 -2.01 -7.04
C HIS A 94 -9.15 -0.54 -6.63
N GLY A 95 -9.14 0.41 -7.58
CA GLY A 95 -9.05 1.84 -7.28
C GLY A 95 -10.16 2.34 -6.36
N MET A 96 -11.41 1.93 -6.61
CA MET A 96 -12.53 2.29 -5.74
C MET A 96 -12.37 1.70 -4.33
N SER A 97 -12.02 0.41 -4.21
CA SER A 97 -11.78 -0.23 -2.92
C SER A 97 -10.62 0.42 -2.15
N LEU A 98 -9.57 0.83 -2.85
CA LEU A 98 -8.46 1.58 -2.26
C LEU A 98 -8.89 2.98 -1.81
N LEU A 99 -9.73 3.66 -2.59
CA LEU A 99 -10.25 4.97 -2.20
C LEU A 99 -11.09 4.88 -0.92
N TYR A 100 -12.07 3.98 -0.88
CA TYR A 100 -12.89 3.79 0.31
C TYR A 100 -12.09 3.29 1.52
N GLY A 101 -11.06 2.47 1.30
CA GLY A 101 -10.26 1.91 2.38
C GLY A 101 -9.32 2.90 3.07
N VAL A 102 -9.00 4.04 2.46
CA VAL A 102 -8.22 5.11 3.12
C VAL A 102 -9.09 6.16 3.81
N LEU A 103 -10.41 6.06 3.69
CA LEU A 103 -11.35 7.03 4.28
C LEU A 103 -11.95 6.49 5.58
N PRO A 104 -12.29 7.36 6.55
CA PRO A 104 -12.94 7.00 7.81
C PRO A 104 -14.43 6.69 7.66
N LEU A 105 -14.82 5.91 6.64
CA LEU A 105 -16.22 5.67 6.28
C LEU A 105 -16.74 4.32 6.77
N THR A 106 -15.85 3.36 7.01
CA THR A 106 -16.24 1.99 7.36
C THR A 106 -15.79 1.65 8.78
N PRO A 107 -16.73 1.44 9.73
CA PRO A 107 -16.40 0.98 11.08
C PRO A 107 -15.60 -0.32 11.06
N GLY A 108 -14.61 -0.43 11.94
CA GLY A 108 -13.75 -1.61 12.02
C GLY A 108 -12.62 -1.69 10.99
N VAL A 109 -12.59 -0.79 9.99
CA VAL A 109 -11.48 -0.70 9.03
C VAL A 109 -10.36 0.18 9.56
N SER A 110 -9.12 -0.30 9.44
CA SER A 110 -7.89 0.40 9.83
C SER A 110 -7.48 1.46 8.80
N TRP A 111 -8.35 2.44 8.53
CA TRP A 111 -8.16 3.42 7.46
C TRP A 111 -6.91 4.28 7.67
N GLN A 112 -6.56 4.61 8.92
CA GLN A 112 -5.32 5.35 9.23
C GLN A 112 -4.10 4.57 8.76
N GLY A 113 -4.08 3.28 9.09
CA GLY A 113 -3.04 2.37 8.65
C GLY A 113 -2.99 2.29 7.12
N HIS A 114 -4.12 2.15 6.44
CA HIS A 114 -4.19 2.14 4.97
C HIS A 114 -3.62 3.42 4.36
N LEU A 115 -4.07 4.58 4.85
CA LEU A 115 -3.64 5.90 4.39
C LEU A 115 -2.13 6.09 4.58
N GLY A 116 -1.63 5.90 5.80
CA GLY A 116 -0.20 6.03 6.09
C GLY A 116 0.64 5.06 5.27
N GLY A 117 0.12 3.86 5.00
CA GLY A 117 0.77 2.89 4.15
C GLY A 117 0.90 3.31 2.70
N ALA A 118 -0.20 3.79 2.12
CA ALA A 118 -0.21 4.31 0.76
C ALA A 118 0.75 5.51 0.61
N ILE A 119 0.75 6.42 1.59
CA ILE A 119 1.68 7.56 1.63
C ILE A 119 3.13 7.08 1.72
N GLY A 120 3.43 6.14 2.62
CA GLY A 120 4.77 5.60 2.77
C GLY A 120 5.29 4.91 1.49
N GLY A 121 4.45 4.15 0.80
CA GLY A 121 4.75 3.58 -0.50
C GLY A 121 5.02 4.65 -1.57
N LEU A 122 4.20 5.69 -1.61
CA LEU A 122 4.37 6.84 -2.52
C LEU A 122 5.71 7.54 -2.28
N LEU A 123 6.06 7.82 -1.02
CA LEU A 123 7.31 8.48 -0.66
C LEU A 123 8.53 7.64 -1.07
N MET A 124 8.48 6.32 -0.87
CA MET A 124 9.55 5.42 -1.30
C MET A 124 9.69 5.33 -2.82
N ALA A 125 8.58 5.40 -3.57
CA ALA A 125 8.62 5.49 -5.02
C ALA A 125 9.28 6.80 -5.48
N ARG A 126 9.01 7.92 -4.80
CA ARG A 126 9.65 9.21 -5.07
C ARG A 126 11.15 9.18 -4.80
N ALA A 127 11.57 8.69 -3.62
CA ALA A 127 12.98 8.58 -3.25
C ALA A 127 13.76 7.71 -4.25
N SER A 128 13.14 6.62 -4.71
CA SER A 128 13.71 5.69 -5.69
C SER A 128 14.01 6.29 -7.06
N ARG A 129 13.34 7.38 -7.44
CA ARG A 129 13.56 8.06 -8.73
C ARG A 129 14.94 8.72 -8.78
N HIS A 130 15.37 9.31 -7.66
CA HIS A 130 16.61 10.09 -7.61
C HIS A 130 17.86 9.21 -7.60
N SER A 131 17.78 7.96 -7.16
CA SER A 131 18.92 7.02 -7.19
C SER A 131 19.22 6.42 -8.58
N ARG A 132 18.50 6.85 -9.62
CA ARG A 132 18.64 6.34 -11.00
C ARG A 132 19.01 7.42 -12.02
N SER A 133 19.28 8.65 -11.58
CA SER A 133 19.86 9.74 -12.37
C SER A 133 21.35 9.85 -12.07
#